data_AF-A0A816F270-F1
#
_entry.id   AF-A0A816F270-F1
#
_cell.length_a   1.000
_cell.length_b   1.000
_cell.length_c   1.000
_cell.angle_alpha   90.00
_cell.angle_beta   90.00
_cell.angle_gamma   90.00
#
_symmetry.space_group_name_H-M   'P 1'
#
loop_
_entity.id
_entity.type
_entity.pdbx_description
1 polymer ?
#
loop_
_entity_poly.entity_id
_entity_poly.type
_entity_poly.pdbx_seq_one_letter_code
_entity_poly.pdbx_strand_id
1 'polypeptide(L)'
;MADDFIRHFDAKTTEAMVFYDIEAMLAEQGRSFSDFGIPIPSVFCPLQSKNINKEEELRFGQKMYETLNEAQCLAVAKILGVYHRRSATTASCFFIDGPGGTGKTCLYNTLCH
;
A
#
# COMPACT_ATOMS: atom_id res chain seq x y z
N MET A 1 -14.50 -6.78 0.80
CA MET A 1 -14.51 -5.42 0.24
C MET A 1 -15.88 -4.78 0.43
N ALA A 2 -16.96 -5.21 -0.24
CA ALA A 2 -18.30 -4.65 0.02
C ALA A 2 -18.77 -4.82 1.48
N ASP A 3 -18.54 -5.99 2.09
CA ASP A 3 -18.98 -6.27 3.48
C ASP A 3 -18.34 -5.39 4.56
N ASP A 4 -17.16 -4.82 4.31
CA ASP A 4 -16.49 -3.92 5.26
C ASP A 4 -17.15 -2.53 5.30
N PHE A 5 -17.72 -2.09 4.17
CA PHE A 5 -18.41 -0.81 4.05
C PHE A 5 -19.84 -0.85 4.60
N ILE A 6 -20.55 -1.99 4.47
CA ILE A 6 -21.94 -2.17 4.94
C ILE A 6 -22.06 -1.98 6.46
N ARG A 7 -20.98 -2.21 7.22
CA ARG A 7 -20.98 -2.08 8.69
C ARG A 7 -20.99 -0.63 9.18
N HIS A 8 -20.68 0.34 8.33
CA HIS A 8 -20.43 1.73 8.74
C HIS A 8 -21.16 2.79 7.91
N PHE A 9 -21.77 2.44 6.77
CA PHE A 9 -22.38 3.39 5.85
C PHE A 9 -23.74 2.91 5.31
N ASP A 10 -24.55 3.83 4.81
CA ASP A 10 -25.80 3.50 4.13
C ASP A 10 -25.52 2.87 2.75
N ALA A 11 -26.44 2.03 2.27
CA ALA A 11 -26.24 1.21 1.08
C ALA A 11 -25.82 1.99 -0.17
N LYS A 12 -26.32 3.23 -0.33
CA LYS A 12 -25.97 4.09 -1.48
C LYS A 12 -24.55 4.64 -1.38
N THR A 13 -24.10 5.01 -0.20
CA THR A 13 -22.71 5.45 0.04
C THR A 13 -21.74 4.27 -0.11
N THR A 14 -22.12 3.09 0.38
CA THR A 14 -21.34 1.85 0.19
C THR A 14 -21.16 1.52 -1.29
N GLU A 15 -22.25 1.56 -2.07
CA GLU A 15 -22.19 1.32 -3.51
C GLU A 15 -21.24 2.32 -4.18
N ALA A 16 -21.40 3.62 -3.94
CA ALA A 16 -20.52 4.63 -4.51
C ALA A 16 -19.04 4.39 -4.15
N MET A 17 -18.72 4.09 -2.89
CA MET A 17 -17.35 3.80 -2.45
C MET A 17 -16.73 2.61 -3.20
N VAL A 18 -17.47 1.51 -3.37
CA VAL A 18 -16.99 0.32 -4.08
C VAL A 18 -16.67 0.65 -5.54
N PHE A 19 -17.51 1.46 -6.20
CA PHE A 19 -17.22 1.89 -7.57
C PHE A 19 -15.97 2.75 -7.65
N TYR A 20 -15.76 3.69 -6.73
CA TYR A 20 -14.53 4.49 -6.70
C TYR A 20 -13.27 3.65 -6.49
N ASP A 21 -13.33 2.66 -5.58
CA ASP A 21 -12.21 1.75 -5.35
C ASP A 21 -11.86 0.96 -6.61
N ILE A 22 -12.87 0.44 -7.32
CA ILE A 22 -12.67 -0.29 -8.57
C ILE A 22 -12.12 0.64 -9.67
N GLU A 23 -12.63 1.86 -9.82
CA GLU A 23 -12.10 2.81 -10.81
C GLU A 23 -10.64 3.18 -10.50
N ALA A 24 -10.28 3.35 -9.23
CA ALA A 24 -8.90 3.58 -8.83
C ALA A 24 -7.99 2.39 -9.21
N MET A 25 -8.43 1.16 -8.98
CA MET A 25 -7.70 -0.05 -9.41
C MET A 25 -7.57 -0.14 -10.93
N LEU A 26 -8.61 0.23 -11.69
CA LEU A 26 -8.57 0.27 -13.14
C LEU A 26 -7.59 1.34 -13.64
N ALA A 27 -7.59 2.52 -13.01
CA ALA A 27 -6.70 3.61 -13.36
C ALA A 27 -5.22 3.23 -13.16
N GLU A 28 -4.89 2.46 -12.12
CA GLU A 28 -3.55 1.89 -11.91
C GLU A 28 -3.11 0.98 -13.08
N GLN A 29 -4.06 0.39 -13.80
CA GLN A 29 -3.83 -0.44 -14.99
C GLN A 29 -4.02 0.33 -16.31
N GLY A 30 -4.21 1.66 -16.25
CA GLY A 30 -4.46 2.49 -17.42
C GLY A 30 -5.81 2.23 -18.10
N ARG A 31 -6.80 1.73 -17.34
CA ARG A 31 -8.16 1.42 -17.77
C ARG A 31 -9.17 2.32 -17.03
N SER A 32 -10.39 2.38 -17.52
CA SER A 32 -11.52 3.06 -16.86
C SER A 32 -12.81 2.26 -17.06
N PHE A 33 -13.83 2.48 -16.23
CA PHE A 33 -15.18 1.98 -16.46
C PHE A 33 -15.74 2.27 -17.85
N SER A 34 -15.31 3.35 -18.49
CA SER A 34 -15.69 3.68 -19.88
C SER A 34 -15.26 2.59 -20.87
N ASP A 35 -14.13 1.92 -20.62
CA ASP A 35 -13.63 0.83 -21.46
C ASP A 35 -14.52 -0.42 -21.39
N PHE A 36 -15.36 -0.52 -20.36
CA PHE A 36 -16.27 -1.64 -20.12
C PHE A 36 -17.75 -1.28 -20.28
N GLY A 37 -18.06 -0.04 -20.69
CA GLY A 37 -19.44 0.45 -20.85
C GLY A 37 -20.20 0.60 -19.52
N ILE A 38 -19.50 0.73 -18.40
CA ILE A 38 -20.09 0.85 -17.07
C ILE A 38 -20.33 2.34 -16.77
N PRO A 39 -21.55 2.77 -16.41
CA PRO A 39 -21.82 4.16 -16.06
C PRO A 39 -21.14 4.53 -14.74
N ILE A 40 -20.45 5.67 -14.71
CA ILE A 40 -19.82 6.21 -13.51
C ILE A 40 -20.92 6.58 -12.50
N PRO A 41 -20.81 6.21 -11.21
CA PRO A 41 -21.77 6.62 -10.20
C PRO A 41 -21.94 8.14 -10.14
N SER A 42 -23.18 8.60 -10.04
CA SER A 42 -23.51 10.04 -9.95
C SER A 42 -23.21 10.67 -8.59
N VAL A 43 -22.88 9.85 -7.58
CA VAL A 43 -22.59 10.29 -6.22
C VAL A 43 -21.09 10.53 -6.10
N PHE A 44 -20.67 11.78 -5.88
CA PHE A 44 -19.29 12.10 -5.54
C PHE A 44 -18.99 11.56 -4.14
N CYS A 45 -18.19 10.50 -4.06
CA CYS A 45 -17.63 10.03 -2.80
C CYS A 45 -16.13 10.39 -2.84
N PRO A 46 -15.64 11.26 -1.94
CA PRO A 46 -14.20 11.41 -1.82
C PRO A 46 -13.67 10.04 -1.40
N LEU A 47 -12.87 9.41 -2.26
CA LEU A 47 -12.03 8.26 -1.89
C LEU A 47 -11.48 8.59 -0.51
N GLN A 48 -11.81 7.78 0.50
CA GLN A 48 -11.17 7.92 1.78
C GLN A 48 -9.72 7.53 1.55
N SER A 49 -8.88 8.50 1.20
CA SER A 49 -7.45 8.37 1.45
C SER A 49 -7.38 7.97 2.91
N LYS A 50 -6.95 6.73 3.20
CA LYS A 50 -6.60 6.36 4.57
C LYS A 50 -5.74 7.52 5.06
N ASN A 51 -6.21 8.22 6.10
CA ASN A 51 -5.41 9.26 6.73
C ASN A 51 -4.27 8.53 7.44
N ILE A 52 -3.23 8.20 6.67
CA ILE A 52 -2.03 7.56 7.16
C ILE A 52 -1.31 8.62 7.97
N ASN A 53 -1.27 8.42 9.28
CA ASN A 53 -0.45 9.23 10.15
C ASN A 53 1.02 8.85 9.93
N LYS A 54 1.69 9.57 9.03
CA LYS A 54 3.08 9.31 8.64
C LYS A 54 4.04 9.25 9.83
N GLU A 55 3.79 10.03 10.87
CA GLU A 55 4.64 10.05 12.06
C GLU A 55 4.46 8.79 12.92
N GLU A 56 3.22 8.29 13.00
CA GLU A 56 2.93 7.04 13.69
C GLU A 56 3.49 5.82 12.94
N GLU A 57 3.33 5.78 11.61
CA GLU A 57 3.93 4.73 10.78
C GLU A 57 5.46 4.74 10.91
N LEU A 58 6.10 5.91 10.80
CA LEU A 58 7.55 6.04 10.99
C LEU A 58 7.99 5.54 12.37
N ARG A 59 7.25 5.85 13.43
CA ARG A 59 7.52 5.37 14.79
C ARG A 59 7.41 3.84 14.88
N PHE A 60 6.42 3.24 14.24
CA PHE A 60 6.29 1.78 14.18
C PHE A 60 7.44 1.14 13.40
N GLY A 61 7.80 1.69 12.23
CA GLY A 61 8.93 1.23 11.43
C GLY A 61 10.25 1.29 12.22
N GLN A 62 10.51 2.39 12.93
CA GLN A 62 11.69 2.53 13.79
C GLN A 62 11.74 1.49 14.90
N LYS A 63 10.61 1.27 15.60
CA LYS A 63 10.54 0.25 16.65
C LYS A 63 10.79 -1.16 16.10
N MET A 64 10.32 -1.46 14.90
CA MET A 64 10.58 -2.74 14.25
C MET A 64 12.05 -2.87 13.82
N TYR A 65 12.63 -1.78 13.31
CA TYR A 65 14.03 -1.71 12.92
C TYR A 65 14.99 -2.06 14.09
N GLU A 66 14.68 -1.62 15.31
CA GLU A 66 15.46 -1.96 16.51
C GLU A 66 15.49 -3.46 16.84
N THR A 67 14.52 -4.23 16.35
CA THR A 67 14.45 -5.69 16.59
C THR A 67 15.21 -6.51 15.54
N LEU A 68 15.70 -5.87 14.48
CA LEU A 68 16.36 -6.55 13.38
C LEU A 68 17.76 -7.03 13.77
N ASN A 69 18.14 -8.19 13.25
CA ASN A 69 19.53 -8.64 13.33
C ASN A 69 20.42 -7.91 12.32
N GLU A 70 21.74 -8.06 12.45
CA GLU A 70 22.73 -7.37 11.63
C GLU A 70 22.52 -7.57 10.12
N ALA A 71 22.23 -8.81 9.68
CA ALA A 71 22.01 -9.11 8.26
C ALA A 71 20.74 -8.43 7.72
N GLN A 72 19.67 -8.38 8.51
CA GLN A 72 18.43 -7.70 8.15
C GLN A 72 18.63 -6.17 8.12
N CYS A 73 19.35 -5.60 9.09
CA CYS A 73 19.73 -4.18 9.09
C CYS A 73 20.52 -3.80 7.83
N LEU A 74 21.49 -4.63 7.44
CA LEU A 74 22.28 -4.41 6.21
C LEU A 74 21.39 -4.44 4.96
N ALA A 75 20.44 -5.36 4.90
CA ALA A 75 19.48 -5.44 3.80
C ALA A 75 18.58 -4.20 3.75
N VAL A 76 18.04 -3.74 4.89
CA VAL A 76 17.24 -2.51 4.96
C VAL A 76 18.06 -1.30 4.51
N ALA A 77 19.27 -1.12 5.03
CA ALA A 77 20.15 -0.02 4.67
C ALA A 77 20.47 -0.01 3.16
N LYS A 78 20.69 -1.18 2.55
CA LYS A 78 20.92 -1.30 1.11
C LYS A 78 19.68 -0.92 0.30
N ILE A 79 18.52 -1.43 0.67
CA ILE A 79 17.25 -1.17 -0.02
C ILE A 79 16.89 0.32 0.07
N LEU A 80 16.89 0.90 1.28
CA LEU A 80 16.60 2.31 1.50
C LEU A 80 17.64 3.21 0.83
N GLY A 81 18.92 2.85 0.87
CA GLY A 81 19.97 3.60 0.21
C GLY A 81 19.80 3.68 -1.31
N VAL A 82 19.27 2.63 -1.95
CA VAL A 82 18.90 2.69 -3.38
C VAL A 82 17.59 3.47 -3.56
N TYR A 83 16.60 3.23 -2.71
CA TYR A 83 15.32 3.93 -2.74
C TYR A 83 15.47 5.46 -2.69
N HIS A 84 16.32 5.98 -1.80
CA HIS A 84 16.55 7.42 -1.68
C HIS A 84 17.35 8.03 -2.83
N ARG A 85 18.12 7.21 -3.57
CA ARG A 85 18.94 7.67 -4.72
C ARG A 85 18.28 7.45 -6.08
N ARG A 86 17.18 6.70 -6.14
CA ARG A 86 16.51 6.40 -7.41
C ARG A 86 15.90 7.66 -8.01
N SER A 87 15.96 7.79 -9.32
CA SER A 87 15.13 8.74 -10.06
C SER A 87 13.70 8.18 -10.16
N ALA A 88 12.70 9.05 -10.27
CA ALA A 88 11.30 8.65 -10.41
C ALA A 88 11.03 7.72 -11.61
N THR A 89 11.95 7.67 -12.58
CA THR A 89 11.86 6.85 -13.80
C THR A 89 12.57 5.51 -13.72
N THR A 90 13.32 5.24 -12.65
CA THR A 90 14.07 3.98 -12.49
C THR A 90 13.33 3.01 -11.59
N ALA A 91 12.74 1.98 -12.19
CA ALA A 91 12.20 0.84 -11.44
C ALA A 91 13.35 0.00 -10.87
N SER A 92 13.28 -0.31 -9.57
CA SER A 92 14.25 -1.14 -8.86
C SER A 92 13.53 -2.28 -8.13
N CYS A 93 13.95 -3.52 -8.35
CA CYS A 93 13.43 -4.69 -7.67
C CYS A 93 14.51 -5.32 -6.78
N PHE A 94 14.12 -5.77 -5.59
CA PHE A 94 14.99 -6.46 -4.64
C PHE A 94 14.39 -7.81 -4.26
N PHE A 95 15.23 -8.84 -4.25
CA PHE A 95 14.89 -10.15 -3.71
C PHE A 95 15.55 -10.30 -2.35
N ILE A 96 14.74 -10.60 -1.32
CA ILE A 96 15.22 -10.90 0.01
C ILE A 96 15.20 -12.42 0.16
N ASP A 97 16.38 -13.03 0.11
CA ASP A 97 16.54 -14.47 0.28
C ASP A 97 16.96 -14.82 1.70
N GLY A 98 16.52 -15.98 2.16
CA GLY A 98 16.88 -16.53 3.45
C GLY A 98 16.09 -17.81 3.76
N PRO A 99 16.65 -18.73 4.57
CA PRO A 99 15.96 -19.93 5.03
C PRO A 99 14.60 -19.68 5.70
N GLY A 100 13.81 -20.73 5.87
CA GLY A 100 12.60 -20.66 6.71
C GLY A 100 12.93 -20.18 8.12
N GLY A 101 12.07 -19.32 8.68
CA GLY A 101 12.24 -18.83 10.07
C GLY A 101 13.22 -17.68 10.26
N THR A 102 13.91 -17.19 9.23
CA THR A 102 14.89 -16.07 9.37
C THR A 102 14.27 -14.67 9.45
N GLY A 103 12.95 -14.56 9.61
CA GLY A 103 12.28 -13.27 9.82
C GLY A 103 12.15 -12.38 8.58
N LYS A 104 12.14 -12.94 7.35
CA LYS A 104 11.93 -12.16 6.11
C LYS A 104 10.68 -11.27 6.17
N THR A 105 9.56 -11.79 6.68
CA THR A 105 8.32 -11.03 6.86
C THR A 105 8.49 -9.85 7.81
N CYS A 106 9.29 -10.00 8.88
CA CYS A 106 9.59 -8.90 9.79
C CYS A 106 10.33 -7.77 9.06
N LEU A 107 11.30 -8.13 8.21
CA LEU A 107 12.04 -7.19 7.37
C LEU A 107 11.10 -6.45 6.39
N TYR A 108 10.23 -7.18 5.68
CA TYR A 108 9.25 -6.57 4.78
C TYR A 108 8.35 -5.56 5.51
N ASN A 109 7.79 -5.95 6.66
CA ASN A 109 6.92 -5.07 7.44
C ASN A 109 7.67 -3.81 7.90
N THR A 110 8.94 -3.94 8.29
CA THR A 110 9.76 -2.79 8.71
C THR A 110 9.97 -1.77 7.58
N LEU A 111 10.05 -2.22 6.32
CA LEU A 111 10.22 -1.34 5.16
C LEU A 111 8.91 -0.66 4.72
N CYS A 112 7.76 -1.20 5.11
CA CYS A 112 6.44 -0.72 4.67
C CYS A 112 5.86 0.38 5.58
N HIS A 113 6.36 0.48 6.82
CA HIS A 113 6.01 1.52 7.79
C HIS A 113 6.92 2.75 7.61
#